data_AF-A0A419S9V8-F1
#
_entry.id   AF-A0A419S9V8-F1
#
_cell.length_a   1.000
_cell.length_b   1.000
_cell.length_c   1.000
_cell.angle_alpha   90.00
_cell.angle_beta   90.00
_cell.angle_gamma   90.00
#
_symmetry.space_group_name_H-M   'P 1'
#
loop_
_entity.id
_entity.type
_entity.pdbx_description
1 polymer ?
#
loop_
_entity_poly.entity_id
_entity_poly.type
_entity_poly.pdbx_seq_one_letter_code
_entity_poly.pdbx_strand_id
1 'polypeptide(L)'
;MSICGKITKNQAFDCAAPMTGGAKDAVYVFNHEDIDTLTRDVANPQVLRGITMKGATKGFLWEGPPNSVIASAKLQRKKYKNSYEQIVGVPLMANTSELKTELEKAGYGKFLVIVENNHQVGDSIFEVYFLDRGGILIKNERDIVNADLEGGYDINFGQEDTARESHLPATFAVTASPGDDGEGQPLPAVYSYAATKSALEALISAT
;
A
#
# COMPACT_ATOMS: atom_id res chain seq x y z
N MET A 1 -15.04 -5.87 13.30
CA MET A 1 -16.33 -5.21 12.97
C MET A 1 -16.86 -5.79 11.68
N SER A 2 -18.14 -6.15 11.62
CA SER A 2 -18.75 -6.67 10.39
C SER A 2 -18.92 -5.54 9.37
N ILE A 3 -18.44 -5.73 8.14
CA ILE A 3 -18.63 -4.79 7.01
C ILE A 3 -20.05 -4.85 6.43
N CYS A 4 -20.90 -5.74 6.94
CA CYS A 4 -22.34 -5.70 6.69
C CYS A 4 -22.95 -4.52 7.46
N GLY A 5 -23.33 -3.45 6.76
CA GLY A 5 -23.85 -2.25 7.43
C GLY A 5 -24.52 -1.24 6.50
N LYS A 6 -25.08 -0.19 7.11
CA LYS A 6 -25.63 1.00 6.45
C LYS A 6 -24.55 2.09 6.44
N ILE A 7 -24.66 3.05 5.52
CA ILE A 7 -23.84 4.26 5.57
C ILE A 7 -24.20 5.03 6.85
N THR A 8 -23.21 5.40 7.67
CA THR A 8 -23.40 6.04 8.98
C THR A 8 -22.84 7.45 9.08
N LYS A 9 -22.13 7.92 8.06
CA LYS A 9 -21.49 9.24 8.03
C LYS A 9 -21.79 9.93 6.71
N ASN A 10 -22.02 11.23 6.77
CA ASN A 10 -22.03 12.07 5.58
C ASN A 10 -20.59 12.24 5.08
N GLN A 11 -20.42 12.36 3.77
CA GLN A 11 -19.17 12.77 3.16
C GLN A 11 -19.43 14.04 2.37
N ALA A 12 -18.78 15.12 2.77
CA ALA A 12 -18.83 16.40 2.08
C ALA A 12 -17.59 16.54 1.21
N PHE A 13 -17.73 17.22 0.09
CA PHE A 13 -16.58 17.59 -0.73
C PHE A 13 -15.75 18.64 0.02
N ASP A 14 -14.47 18.34 0.24
CA ASP A 14 -13.54 19.27 0.88
C ASP A 14 -12.99 20.26 -0.17
N CYS A 15 -13.52 21.47 -0.17
CA CYS A 15 -13.06 22.56 -1.04
C CYS A 15 -11.71 23.14 -0.59
N ALA A 16 -11.31 22.96 0.67
CA ALA A 16 -10.05 23.49 1.20
C ALA A 16 -8.87 22.56 0.88
N ALA A 17 -9.12 21.24 0.84
CA ALA A 17 -8.15 20.22 0.49
C ALA A 17 -8.73 19.24 -0.54
N PRO A 18 -8.85 19.65 -1.83
CA PRO A 18 -9.38 18.77 -2.86
C PRO A 18 -8.49 17.54 -3.07
N MET A 19 -9.12 16.42 -3.44
CA MET A 19 -8.43 15.18 -3.77
C MET A 19 -7.40 15.41 -4.88
N THR A 20 -6.18 14.91 -4.67
CA THR A 20 -5.12 14.93 -5.69
C THR A 20 -4.88 13.49 -6.16
N GLY A 21 -5.08 13.24 -7.45
CA GLY A 21 -4.92 11.91 -8.03
C GLY A 21 -3.46 11.50 -8.20
N GLY A 22 -3.23 10.18 -8.26
CA GLY A 22 -1.93 9.58 -8.49
C GLY A 22 -1.21 9.16 -7.21
N ALA A 23 -0.14 8.40 -7.41
CA ALA A 23 0.74 7.90 -6.37
C ALA A 23 2.17 8.45 -6.58
N LYS A 24 2.98 8.36 -5.53
CA LYS A 24 4.44 8.56 -5.61
C LYS A 24 5.10 7.44 -6.40
N ASP A 25 6.36 7.65 -6.73
CA ASP A 25 7.24 6.78 -7.51
C ASP A 25 7.59 5.45 -6.83
N ALA A 26 7.56 5.41 -5.49
CA ALA A 26 7.97 4.23 -4.74
C ALA A 26 6.79 3.46 -4.13
N VAL A 27 6.94 2.13 -4.08
CA VAL A 27 6.05 1.21 -3.37
C VAL A 27 6.86 0.36 -2.40
N TYR A 28 6.29 0.12 -1.22
CA TYR A 28 6.87 -0.78 -0.23
C TYR A 28 6.26 -2.17 -0.42
N VAL A 29 7.10 -3.17 -0.66
CA VAL A 29 6.69 -4.55 -0.94
C VAL A 29 7.13 -5.44 0.22
N PHE A 30 6.19 -6.15 0.82
CA PHE A 30 6.44 -7.09 1.92
C PHE A 30 5.99 -8.47 1.50
N ASN A 31 6.83 -9.50 1.69
CA ASN A 31 6.37 -10.89 1.56
C ASN A 31 5.27 -11.12 2.58
N HIS A 32 4.11 -11.59 2.11
CA HIS A 32 2.95 -11.79 2.98
C HIS A 32 3.23 -12.83 4.07
N GLU A 33 4.05 -13.84 3.75
CA GLU A 33 4.46 -14.88 4.69
C GLU A 33 5.44 -14.39 5.76
N ASP A 34 6.15 -13.29 5.53
CA ASP A 34 7.12 -12.71 6.47
C ASP A 34 6.45 -11.77 7.49
N ILE A 35 5.17 -11.44 7.31
CA ILE A 35 4.42 -10.62 8.27
C ILE A 35 3.99 -11.48 9.44
N ASP A 36 4.33 -11.06 10.66
CA ASP A 36 3.91 -11.71 11.89
C ASP A 36 2.57 -11.17 12.38
N THR A 37 2.50 -9.85 12.58
CA THR A 37 1.30 -9.20 13.12
C THR A 37 1.00 -7.86 12.44
N LEU A 38 -0.29 -7.60 12.27
CA LEU A 38 -0.84 -6.33 11.79
C LEU A 38 -1.67 -5.71 12.90
N THR A 39 -1.26 -4.53 13.38
CA THR A 39 -1.94 -3.84 14.47
C THR A 39 -2.95 -2.86 13.88
N ARG A 40 -4.24 -3.16 14.03
CA ARG A 40 -5.35 -2.28 13.62
C ARG A 40 -5.68 -1.28 14.74
N ASP A 41 -6.08 -0.08 14.35
CA ASP A 41 -6.65 0.90 15.27
C ASP A 41 -7.98 0.38 15.87
N VAL A 42 -8.15 0.59 17.16
CA VAL A 42 -9.31 0.08 17.92
C VAL A 42 -10.60 0.82 17.53
N ALA A 43 -10.51 2.12 17.26
CA ALA A 43 -11.65 2.97 16.91
C ALA A 43 -11.98 2.90 15.41
N ASN A 44 -10.95 2.78 14.57
CA ASN A 44 -11.10 2.64 13.13
C ASN A 44 -10.27 1.48 12.55
N PRO A 45 -10.83 0.26 12.47
CA PRO A 45 -10.08 -0.91 11.98
C PRO A 45 -9.60 -0.84 10.52
N GLN A 46 -10.01 0.17 9.74
CA GLN A 46 -9.43 0.45 8.42
C GLN A 46 -8.02 1.06 8.49
N VAL A 47 -7.61 1.55 9.65
CA VAL A 47 -6.27 2.10 9.88
C VAL A 47 -5.38 1.06 10.55
N LEU A 48 -4.23 0.81 9.95
CA LEU A 48 -3.12 0.06 10.50
C LEU A 48 -2.15 1.02 11.19
N ARG A 49 -1.80 0.67 12.43
CA ARG A 49 -0.87 1.42 13.28
C ARG A 49 0.53 0.82 13.31
N GLY A 50 0.66 -0.45 12.93
CA GLY A 50 1.92 -1.16 13.00
C GLY A 50 1.90 -2.45 12.20
N ILE A 51 3.08 -2.80 11.69
CA ILE A 51 3.38 -4.06 11.02
C ILE A 51 4.60 -4.64 11.73
N THR A 52 4.52 -5.87 12.18
CA THR A 52 5.64 -6.60 12.77
C THR A 52 6.08 -7.70 11.80
N MET A 53 7.37 -7.76 11.50
CA MET A 53 7.96 -8.78 10.64
C MET A 53 8.41 -9.99 11.46
N LYS A 54 8.37 -11.19 10.88
CA LYS A 54 8.83 -12.43 11.52
C LYS A 54 10.35 -12.42 11.62
N GLY A 55 10.87 -12.57 12.83
CA GLY A 55 12.31 -12.65 13.06
C GLY A 55 13.05 -11.42 12.52
N ALA A 56 14.03 -11.64 11.65
CA ALA A 56 14.84 -10.58 11.03
C ALA A 56 14.43 -10.29 9.57
N THR A 57 13.27 -10.76 9.13
CA THR A 57 12.77 -10.50 7.76
C THR A 57 12.48 -9.02 7.57
N LYS A 58 12.57 -8.57 6.31
CA LYS A 58 12.45 -7.17 5.92
C LYS A 58 11.63 -7.05 4.64
N GLY A 59 10.96 -5.92 4.49
CA GLY A 59 10.36 -5.53 3.21
C GLY A 59 11.40 -4.96 2.24
N PHE A 60 10.91 -4.56 1.07
CA PHE A 60 11.70 -4.02 -0.02
C PHE A 60 11.05 -2.75 -0.56
N LEU A 61 11.87 -1.83 -1.07
CA LEU A 61 11.41 -0.63 -1.74
C LEU A 61 11.60 -0.82 -3.25
N TRP A 62 10.52 -0.71 -4.01
CA TRP A 62 10.56 -0.75 -5.47
C TRP A 62 10.18 0.64 -5.99
N GLU A 63 11.02 1.20 -6.85
CA GLU A 63 10.87 2.55 -7.35
C GLU A 63 10.75 2.53 -8.87
N GLY A 64 9.76 3.24 -9.38
CA GLY A 64 9.58 3.51 -10.81
C GLY A 64 9.83 4.97 -11.15
N PRO A 65 9.69 5.35 -12.42
CA PRO A 65 9.72 6.75 -12.83
C PRO A 65 8.68 7.61 -12.08
N PRO A 66 8.89 8.93 -11.97
CA PRO A 66 7.95 9.83 -11.33
C PRO A 66 6.51 9.69 -11.89
N ASN A 67 5.53 9.55 -10.99
CA ASN A 67 4.10 9.39 -11.31
C ASN A 67 3.75 8.15 -12.15
N SER A 68 4.60 7.12 -12.15
CA SER A 68 4.37 5.89 -12.93
C SER A 68 3.64 4.79 -12.15
N VAL A 69 3.59 4.90 -10.82
CA VAL A 69 2.89 3.92 -9.99
C VAL A 69 1.39 4.03 -10.22
N ILE A 70 0.78 2.89 -10.52
CA ILE A 70 -0.65 2.74 -10.72
C ILE A 70 -1.19 2.02 -9.49
N ALA A 71 -2.24 2.55 -8.87
CA ALA A 71 -2.93 1.87 -7.79
C ALA A 71 -4.43 1.99 -8.02
N SER A 72 -5.17 0.88 -7.91
CA SER A 72 -6.61 0.89 -8.09
C SER A 72 -7.32 -0.15 -7.23
N ALA A 73 -8.54 0.18 -6.81
CA ALA A 73 -9.45 -0.73 -6.12
C ALA A 73 -10.85 -0.60 -6.72
N LYS A 74 -11.42 -1.72 -7.20
CA LYS A 74 -12.71 -1.75 -7.91
C LYS A 74 -13.67 -2.71 -7.25
N LEU A 75 -14.91 -2.26 -6.98
CA LEU A 75 -15.97 -3.12 -6.47
C LEU A 75 -16.36 -4.16 -7.52
N GLN A 76 -16.30 -5.42 -7.12
CA GLN A 76 -16.71 -6.57 -7.91
C GLN A 76 -17.90 -7.23 -7.22
N ARG A 77 -19.09 -7.00 -7.78
CA ARG A 77 -20.33 -7.59 -7.28
C ARG A 77 -20.39 -9.06 -7.69
N LYS A 78 -20.38 -9.96 -6.71
CA LYS A 78 -20.69 -11.38 -6.94
C LYS A 78 -22.06 -11.70 -6.36
N LYS A 79 -22.66 -12.81 -6.83
CA LYS A 79 -24.01 -13.24 -6.47
C LYS A 79 -24.28 -13.31 -4.95
N TYR A 80 -23.27 -13.70 -4.17
CA TYR A 80 -23.42 -13.95 -2.72
C TYR A 80 -22.56 -13.04 -1.84
N LYS A 81 -21.60 -12.33 -2.42
CA LYS A 81 -20.65 -11.48 -1.69
C LYS A 81 -20.01 -10.45 -2.61
N ASN A 82 -19.81 -9.25 -2.11
CA ASN A 82 -18.97 -8.27 -2.78
C ASN A 82 -17.50 -8.53 -2.48
N SER A 83 -16.66 -8.39 -3.49
CA SER A 83 -15.20 -8.36 -3.35
C SER A 83 -14.66 -7.09 -3.98
N TYR A 84 -13.42 -6.75 -3.68
CA TYR A 84 -12.69 -5.68 -4.33
C TYR A 84 -11.55 -6.29 -5.11
N GLU A 85 -11.41 -5.84 -6.35
CA GLU A 85 -10.24 -6.11 -7.17
C GLU A 85 -9.24 -4.99 -6.97
N GLN A 86 -8.08 -5.35 -6.49
CA GLN A 86 -6.97 -4.46 -6.22
C GLN A 86 -5.85 -4.70 -7.24
N ILE A 87 -5.23 -3.63 -7.71
CA ILE A 87 -4.07 -3.68 -8.62
C ILE A 87 -3.09 -2.62 -8.17
N VAL A 88 -1.81 -2.99 -8.08
CA VAL A 88 -0.69 -2.05 -7.90
C VAL A 88 0.36 -2.33 -8.97
N GLY A 89 0.64 -1.35 -9.82
CA GLY A 89 1.63 -1.40 -10.87
C GLY A 89 2.82 -0.51 -10.58
N VAL A 90 4.02 -1.02 -10.84
CA VAL A 90 5.28 -0.28 -10.69
C VAL A 90 6.22 -0.65 -11.85
N PRO A 91 6.43 0.24 -12.83
CA PRO A 91 7.41 -0.03 -13.87
C PRO A 91 8.84 0.11 -13.31
N LEU A 92 9.70 -0.85 -13.62
CA LEU A 92 11.08 -0.91 -13.14
C LEU A 92 12.05 -0.65 -14.29
N MET A 93 12.78 0.46 -14.22
CA MET A 93 13.71 0.92 -15.27
C MET A 93 15.09 0.25 -15.17
N ALA A 94 15.10 -1.06 -14.97
CA ALA A 94 16.31 -1.86 -14.90
C ALA A 94 16.10 -3.22 -15.57
N ASN A 95 17.18 -3.87 -15.97
CA ASN A 95 17.14 -5.20 -16.60
C ASN A 95 18.31 -6.09 -16.15
N THR A 96 18.84 -5.83 -14.96
CA THR A 96 19.98 -6.55 -14.39
C THR A 96 19.65 -8.01 -14.08
N SER A 97 20.68 -8.84 -13.88
CA SER A 97 20.50 -10.25 -13.48
C SER A 97 19.76 -10.36 -12.15
N GLU A 98 20.08 -9.48 -11.21
CA GLU A 98 19.52 -9.46 -9.86
C GLU A 98 18.03 -9.19 -9.92
N LEU A 99 17.61 -8.16 -10.67
CA LEU A 99 16.19 -7.85 -10.84
C LEU A 99 15.45 -9.03 -11.47
N LYS A 100 16.02 -9.67 -12.49
CA LYS A 100 15.38 -10.85 -13.12
C LYS A 100 15.18 -11.98 -12.12
N THR A 101 16.19 -12.27 -11.30
CA THR A 101 16.07 -13.28 -10.25
C THR A 101 14.99 -12.92 -9.23
N GLU A 102 14.90 -11.65 -8.81
CA GLU A 102 13.85 -11.21 -7.89
C GLU A 102 12.45 -11.27 -8.53
N LEU A 103 12.31 -10.89 -9.80
CA LEU A 103 11.04 -10.99 -10.52
C LEU A 103 10.60 -12.44 -10.76
N GLU A 104 11.54 -13.36 -10.99
CA GLU A 104 11.26 -14.80 -11.08
C GLU A 104 10.76 -15.36 -9.74
N LYS A 105 11.39 -14.96 -8.62
CA LYS A 105 10.89 -15.31 -7.28
C LYS A 105 9.52 -14.70 -7.03
N ALA A 106 9.33 -13.44 -7.43
CA ALA A 106 8.07 -12.72 -7.25
C ALA A 106 6.91 -13.37 -8.00
N GLY A 107 7.18 -14.08 -9.10
CA GLY A 107 6.18 -14.86 -9.83
C GLY A 107 5.49 -15.96 -9.02
N TYR A 108 6.09 -16.41 -7.91
CA TYR A 108 5.54 -17.47 -7.05
C TYR A 108 5.12 -16.99 -5.65
N GLY A 109 5.44 -15.74 -5.31
CA GLY A 109 5.20 -15.18 -3.99
C GLY A 109 3.81 -14.55 -3.81
N LYS A 110 3.51 -14.22 -2.56
CA LYS A 110 2.38 -13.35 -2.19
C LYS A 110 2.89 -12.14 -1.45
N PHE A 111 2.33 -10.98 -1.74
CA PHE A 111 2.86 -9.70 -1.28
C PHE A 111 1.78 -8.82 -0.65
N LEU A 112 2.15 -8.09 0.39
CA LEU A 112 1.45 -6.89 0.83
C LEU A 112 2.18 -5.71 0.21
N VAL A 113 1.45 -4.77 -0.39
CA VAL A 113 2.05 -3.62 -1.08
C VAL A 113 1.49 -2.33 -0.49
N ILE A 114 2.36 -1.39 -0.13
CA ILE A 114 1.98 -0.09 0.40
C ILE A 114 2.37 0.99 -0.60
N VAL A 115 1.40 1.84 -0.93
CA VAL A 115 1.54 2.93 -1.90
C VAL A 115 1.38 4.26 -1.18
N GLU A 116 2.25 5.22 -1.49
CA GLU A 116 2.12 6.60 -1.03
C GLU A 116 1.30 7.42 -2.03
N ASN A 117 0.20 8.02 -1.59
CA ASN A 117 -0.68 8.82 -2.43
C ASN A 117 -0.14 10.24 -2.65
N ASN A 118 -0.48 10.86 -3.77
CA ASN A 118 -0.23 12.29 -3.97
C ASN A 118 -1.13 13.17 -3.09
N HIS A 119 -2.28 12.65 -2.66
CA HIS A 119 -3.12 13.31 -1.67
C HIS A 119 -2.52 13.14 -0.26
N GLN A 120 -1.86 14.19 0.23
CA GLN A 120 -1.05 14.17 1.44
C GLN A 120 -1.80 14.73 2.66
N VAL A 121 -2.99 14.17 2.95
CA VAL A 121 -3.87 14.68 4.02
C VAL A 121 -4.38 13.55 4.90
N GLY A 122 -4.30 13.75 6.22
CA GLY A 122 -4.89 12.86 7.22
C GLY A 122 -4.24 11.48 7.27
N ASP A 123 -5.04 10.44 7.46
CA ASP A 123 -4.57 9.06 7.41
C ASP A 123 -4.37 8.56 5.98
N SER A 124 -5.07 9.10 4.98
CA SER A 124 -5.10 8.62 3.58
C SER A 124 -3.77 8.65 2.79
N ILE A 125 -2.67 9.07 3.42
CA ILE A 125 -1.37 9.26 2.77
C ILE A 125 -0.79 7.94 2.27
N PHE A 126 -0.90 6.86 3.05
CA PHE A 126 -0.40 5.53 2.67
C PHE A 126 -1.53 4.52 2.63
N GLU A 127 -1.72 3.88 1.48
CA GLU A 127 -2.71 2.83 1.28
C GLU A 127 -2.05 1.46 1.19
N VAL A 128 -2.67 0.48 1.85
CA VAL A 128 -2.20 -0.89 1.98
C VAL A 128 -3.08 -1.82 1.15
N TYR A 129 -2.48 -2.36 0.11
CA TYR A 129 -3.08 -3.28 -0.82
C TYR A 129 -2.77 -4.73 -0.44
N PHE A 130 -3.71 -5.61 -0.78
CA PHE A 130 -3.63 -7.06 -0.64
C PHE A 130 -3.43 -7.56 0.79
N LEU A 131 -4.02 -6.84 1.74
CA LEU A 131 -3.80 -7.02 3.17
C LEU A 131 -4.14 -8.45 3.67
N ASP A 132 -5.32 -8.96 3.35
CA ASP A 132 -5.82 -10.19 3.96
C ASP A 132 -5.47 -11.45 3.14
N ARG A 133 -5.34 -11.33 1.81
CA ARG A 133 -5.15 -12.47 0.90
C ARG A 133 -3.79 -12.52 0.23
N GLY A 134 -3.02 -11.44 0.29
CA GLY A 134 -1.77 -11.29 -0.45
C GLY A 134 -2.01 -11.09 -1.94
N GLY A 135 -1.16 -10.28 -2.55
CA GLY A 135 -1.15 -9.97 -3.97
C GLY A 135 -0.18 -10.88 -4.68
N ILE A 136 -0.51 -11.28 -5.90
CA ILE A 136 0.37 -12.06 -6.76
C ILE A 136 0.82 -11.20 -7.93
N LEU A 137 1.96 -11.55 -8.53
CA LEU A 137 2.42 -10.92 -9.75
C LEU A 137 1.54 -11.37 -10.91
N ILE A 138 0.72 -10.46 -11.46
CA ILE A 138 -0.19 -10.74 -12.59
C ILE A 138 0.34 -10.26 -13.93
N LYS A 139 1.32 -9.34 -13.90
CA LYS A 139 2.04 -8.85 -15.08
C LYS A 139 3.52 -8.78 -14.76
N ASN A 140 4.33 -9.38 -15.63
CA ASN A 140 5.78 -9.29 -15.62
C ASN A 140 6.24 -9.32 -17.08
N GLU A 141 6.20 -8.16 -17.72
CA GLU A 141 6.46 -8.03 -19.15
C GLU A 141 7.66 -7.15 -19.39
N ARG A 142 8.43 -7.48 -20.42
CA ARG A 142 9.52 -6.65 -20.91
C ARG A 142 9.43 -6.54 -22.41
N ASP A 143 9.36 -5.30 -22.88
CA ASP A 143 9.45 -4.98 -24.29
C ASP A 143 10.66 -4.06 -24.52
N ILE A 144 11.64 -4.57 -25.29
CA ILE A 144 12.90 -3.87 -25.58
C ILE A 144 12.65 -2.63 -26.45
N VAL A 145 11.59 -2.64 -27.26
CA VAL A 145 11.30 -1.54 -28.19
C VAL A 145 10.27 -0.55 -27.62
N ASN A 146 9.78 -0.79 -26.40
CA ASN A 146 8.88 0.14 -25.72
C ASN A 146 9.64 1.43 -25.38
N ALA A 147 9.21 2.54 -25.98
CA ALA A 147 9.84 3.84 -25.82
C ALA A 147 9.56 4.48 -24.44
N ASP A 148 8.47 4.10 -23.77
CA ASP A 148 8.11 4.66 -22.47
C ASP A 148 8.91 4.02 -21.33
N LEU A 149 9.23 2.73 -21.46
CA LEU A 149 9.99 1.96 -20.46
C LEU A 149 11.46 1.76 -20.83
N GLU A 150 11.88 2.14 -22.03
CA GLU A 150 13.26 2.02 -22.53
C GLU A 150 13.87 0.61 -22.32
N GLY A 151 13.04 -0.43 -22.45
CA GLY A 151 13.45 -1.81 -22.21
C GLY A 151 13.51 -2.22 -20.74
N GLY A 152 12.88 -1.48 -19.83
CA GLY A 152 12.56 -1.88 -18.45
C GLY A 152 11.41 -2.91 -18.37
N TYR A 153 11.02 -3.25 -17.14
CA TYR A 153 9.95 -4.19 -16.85
C TYR A 153 8.66 -3.48 -16.45
N ASP A 154 7.53 -3.91 -17.00
CA ASP A 154 6.18 -3.52 -16.57
C ASP A 154 5.62 -4.58 -15.63
N ILE A 155 5.48 -4.21 -14.36
CA ILE A 155 5.12 -5.10 -13.26
C ILE A 155 3.78 -4.67 -12.66
N ASN A 156 2.82 -5.60 -12.58
CA ASN A 156 1.60 -5.42 -11.81
C ASN A 156 1.40 -6.53 -10.79
N PHE A 157 1.18 -6.13 -9.55
CA PHE A 157 0.57 -6.95 -8.52
C PHE A 157 -0.96 -6.88 -8.65
N GLY A 158 -1.59 -8.03 -8.46
CA GLY A 158 -3.04 -8.18 -8.47
C GLY A 158 -3.45 -9.31 -7.55
N GLN A 159 -4.60 -9.90 -7.80
CA GLN A 159 -5.17 -10.94 -6.95
C GLN A 159 -5.53 -12.17 -7.76
N GLU A 160 -5.48 -13.33 -7.13
CA GLU A 160 -6.09 -14.53 -7.70
C GLU A 160 -7.60 -14.30 -7.85
N ASP A 161 -8.19 -14.80 -8.94
CA ASP A 161 -9.61 -14.62 -9.24
C ASP A 161 -10.55 -15.18 -8.16
N THR A 162 -10.10 -16.23 -7.49
CA THR A 162 -10.82 -16.93 -6.42
C THR A 162 -10.56 -16.30 -5.05
N ALA A 163 -9.48 -15.53 -4.87
CA ALA A 163 -9.03 -14.99 -3.59
C ALA A 163 -8.96 -13.44 -3.56
N ARG A 164 -9.99 -12.79 -4.10
CA ARG A 164 -10.12 -11.33 -4.07
C ARG A 164 -10.37 -10.78 -2.66
N GLU A 165 -10.00 -9.51 -2.45
CA GLU A 165 -10.14 -8.88 -1.14
C GLU A 165 -11.61 -8.67 -0.80
N SER A 166 -11.95 -8.75 0.48
CA SER A 166 -13.32 -8.48 0.92
C SER A 166 -13.57 -6.99 1.16
N HIS A 167 -12.48 -6.22 1.21
CA HIS A 167 -12.43 -4.86 1.71
C HIS A 167 -11.66 -3.98 0.73
N LEU A 168 -11.90 -2.66 0.79
CA LEU A 168 -11.03 -1.69 0.14
C LEU A 168 -9.62 -1.76 0.76
N PRO A 169 -8.60 -1.20 0.08
CA PRO A 169 -7.28 -1.00 0.67
C PRO A 169 -7.40 -0.37 2.05
N ALA A 170 -6.64 -0.89 2.99
CA ALA A 170 -6.54 -0.28 4.32
C ALA A 170 -5.60 0.92 4.25
N THR A 171 -5.49 1.64 5.34
CA THR A 171 -4.61 2.81 5.45
C THR A 171 -3.52 2.52 6.46
N PHE A 172 -2.25 2.83 6.17
CA PHE A 172 -1.18 2.75 7.15
C PHE A 172 -0.87 4.15 7.68
N ALA A 173 -1.09 4.39 8.96
CA ALA A 173 -0.90 5.72 9.53
C ALA A 173 -0.50 5.67 11.00
N VAL A 174 0.62 6.30 11.32
CA VAL A 174 1.15 6.44 12.67
C VAL A 174 0.91 7.87 13.15
N THR A 175 0.53 8.03 14.40
CA THR A 175 0.42 9.36 15.01
C THR A 175 1.79 9.86 15.45
N ALA A 176 2.04 11.17 15.33
CA ALA A 176 3.15 11.76 16.07
C ALA A 176 2.93 11.56 17.58
N SER A 177 4.02 11.56 18.36
CA SER A 177 3.89 11.71 19.81
C SER A 177 3.12 13.00 20.09
N PRO A 178 2.11 12.99 20.98
CA PRO A 178 1.36 14.20 21.31
C PRO A 178 2.35 15.27 21.79
N GLY A 179 2.37 16.40 21.11
CA GLY A 179 3.10 17.57 21.57
C GLY A 179 2.50 18.11 22.86
N ASP A 180 3.29 18.88 23.59
CA ASP A 180 2.81 19.69 24.71
C ASP A 180 2.36 21.05 24.14
N ASP A 181 1.22 21.57 24.57
CA ASP A 181 0.71 22.89 24.19
C ASP A 181 1.53 24.04 24.82
N GLY A 182 2.52 23.71 25.64
CA GLY A 182 3.33 24.67 26.38
C GLY A 182 2.71 25.04 27.73
N GLU A 183 1.52 24.49 28.04
CA GLU A 183 0.81 24.60 29.31
C GLU A 183 0.76 23.25 30.06
N GLY A 184 1.44 22.23 29.54
CA GLY A 184 1.50 20.89 30.13
C GLY A 184 0.31 20.01 29.77
N GLN A 185 -0.52 20.39 28.79
CA GLN A 185 -1.61 19.55 28.29
C GLN A 185 -1.20 18.85 26.99
N PRO A 186 -1.41 17.52 26.90
CA PRO A 186 -1.12 16.79 25.67
C PRO A 186 -2.07 17.19 24.55
N LEU A 187 -1.53 17.64 23.43
CA LEU A 187 -2.29 17.86 22.20
C LEU A 187 -2.83 16.52 21.67
N PRO A 188 -4.00 16.51 21.00
CA PRO A 188 -4.53 15.30 20.40
C PRO A 188 -3.54 14.74 19.37
N ALA A 189 -3.34 13.42 19.39
CA ALA A 189 -2.44 12.75 18.47
C ALA A 189 -2.94 12.89 17.03
N VAL A 190 -2.13 13.52 16.17
CA VAL A 190 -2.43 13.73 14.73
C VAL A 190 -1.61 12.74 13.91
N TYR A 191 -2.21 12.22 12.83
CA TYR A 191 -1.49 11.42 11.85
C TYR A 191 -0.31 12.20 11.29
N SER A 192 0.85 11.56 11.23
CA SER A 192 2.10 12.21 10.82
C SER A 192 2.72 11.48 9.65
N TYR A 193 2.92 12.21 8.55
CA TYR A 193 3.67 11.73 7.39
C TYR A 193 5.05 11.22 7.80
N ALA A 194 5.83 12.05 8.50
CA ALA A 194 7.20 11.73 8.88
C ALA A 194 7.27 10.50 9.81
N ALA A 195 6.37 10.39 10.78
CA ALA A 195 6.32 9.24 11.68
C ALA A 195 5.93 7.96 10.93
N THR A 196 4.95 8.06 10.02
CA THR A 196 4.48 6.93 9.22
C THR A 196 5.56 6.44 8.26
N LYS A 197 6.21 7.36 7.53
CA LYS A 197 7.30 7.03 6.62
C LYS A 197 8.49 6.42 7.36
N SER A 198 8.90 7.01 8.48
CA SER A 198 9.98 6.45 9.31
C SER A 198 9.66 5.04 9.84
N ALA A 199 8.40 4.79 10.22
CA ALA A 199 7.96 3.45 10.62
C ALA A 199 8.03 2.44 9.47
N LEU A 200 7.67 2.82 8.24
CA LEU A 200 7.82 1.96 7.06
C LEU A 200 9.28 1.70 6.70
N GLU A 201 10.10 2.75 6.72
CA GLU A 201 11.53 2.67 6.38
C GLU A 201 12.31 1.80 7.38
N ALA A 202 11.89 1.74 8.65
CA ALA A 202 12.47 0.83 9.63
C ALA A 202 12.22 -0.67 9.33
N LEU A 203 11.18 -0.97 8.53
CA LEU A 203 10.76 -2.33 8.20
C LEU A 203 11.36 -2.85 6.88
N ILE A 204 11.95 -1.99 6.06
CA ILE A 204 12.58 -2.41 4.80
C ILE A 204 14.07 -2.69 4.96
N SER A 205 14.61 -3.44 4.01
CA SER A 205 16.05 -3.63 3.86
C SER A 205 16.70 -2.30 3.50
N ALA A 206 17.88 -2.02 4.06
CA ALA A 206 18.64 -0.85 3.67
C ALA A 206 18.98 -0.93 2.18
N THR A 207 18.60 0.10 1.44
CA THR A 207 18.99 0.35 0.04
C THR A 207 20.48 0.68 -0.07
#